data_AF-T0ZT20-F1
#
_entry.id   AF-T0ZT20-F1
#
_cell.length_a   1.000
_cell.length_b   1.000
_cell.length_c   1.000
_cell.angle_alpha   90.00
_cell.angle_beta   90.00
_cell.angle_gamma   90.00
#
_symmetry.space_group_name_H-M   'P 1'
#
loop_
_entity.id
_entity.type
_entity.pdbx_description
1 polymer ?
#
loop_
_entity_poly.entity_id
_entity_poly.type
_entity_poly.pdbx_seq_one_letter_code
_entity_poly.pdbx_strand_id
1 'polypeptide(L)'
;MLHTVQWATDALDQVRREVWNQARREGGDQALADQLKGCRYALWKNPEHLTGRQKNKLAWVAHTNDRLYRAYLMKEELRLAIHMKGEEGIALLAHWLAWVARCQIPAFVELGAKVRRHRMPIEASLRSGTSNALVESTNTKIRVLTRVAFGFRSPEALIAMAMLAVGGVCPELPGRARPTTLKLTAA
;
A
#
# COMPACT_ATOMS: atom_id res chain seq x y z
N MET A 1 5.19 -6.21 0.94
CA MET A 1 3.81 -6.38 1.48
C MET A 1 3.15 -5.03 1.78
N LEU A 2 3.08 -4.12 0.79
CA LEU A 2 2.31 -2.86 0.87
C LEU A 2 1.03 -2.92 0.00
N HIS A 3 0.76 -4.09 -0.61
CA HIS A 3 -0.42 -4.31 -1.44
C HIS A 3 -1.72 -4.28 -0.64
N THR A 4 -1.72 -4.62 0.65
CA THR A 4 -2.95 -4.70 1.46
C THR A 4 -3.63 -3.34 1.62
N VAL A 5 -2.86 -2.28 1.91
CA VAL A 5 -3.39 -0.91 2.03
C VAL A 5 -3.79 -0.36 0.65
N GLN A 6 -3.05 -0.73 -0.40
CA GLN A 6 -3.45 -0.41 -1.78
C GLN A 6 -4.80 -1.06 -2.13
N TRP A 7 -5.03 -2.33 -1.79
CA TRP A 7 -6.30 -2.99 -2.04
C TRP A 7 -7.47 -2.29 -1.32
N ALA A 8 -7.27 -1.79 -0.10
CA ALA A 8 -8.28 -0.99 0.58
C ALA A 8 -8.52 0.37 -0.09
N THR A 9 -7.48 0.97 -0.65
CA THR A 9 -7.60 2.23 -1.41
C THR A 9 -8.37 2.01 -2.71
N ASP A 10 -8.14 0.89 -3.39
CA ASP A 10 -8.87 0.50 -4.60
C ASP A 10 -10.35 0.19 -4.27
N ALA A 11 -10.61 -0.56 -3.19
CA ALA A 11 -11.97 -0.85 -2.73
C ALA A 11 -12.73 0.43 -2.35
N LEU A 12 -12.08 1.38 -1.68
CA LEU A 12 -12.66 2.68 -1.37
C LEU A 12 -12.97 3.49 -2.63
N ASP A 13 -12.08 3.48 -3.63
CA ASP A 13 -12.35 4.17 -4.90
C ASP A 13 -13.49 3.53 -5.68
N GLN A 14 -13.65 2.21 -5.61
CA GLN A 14 -14.81 1.52 -6.17
C GLN A 14 -16.11 2.00 -5.51
N VAL A 15 -16.19 2.02 -4.18
CA VAL A 15 -17.38 2.51 -3.46
C VAL A 15 -17.67 3.97 -3.81
N ARG A 16 -16.63 4.81 -3.89
CA ARG A 16 -16.77 6.23 -4.31
C ARG A 16 -17.37 6.35 -5.71
N ARG A 17 -16.93 5.52 -6.66
CA ARG A 17 -17.47 5.50 -8.03
C ARG A 17 -18.91 5.02 -8.07
N GLU A 18 -19.25 4.00 -7.30
CA GLU A 18 -20.63 3.51 -7.17
C GLU A 18 -21.57 4.59 -6.64
N VAL A 19 -21.19 5.26 -5.54
CA VAL A 19 -21.97 6.35 -4.95
C VAL A 19 -22.12 7.53 -5.92
N TRP A 20 -21.05 7.88 -6.64
CA TRP A 20 -21.11 8.91 -7.67
C TRP A 20 -22.04 8.54 -8.84
N ASN A 21 -21.97 7.28 -9.32
CA ASN A 21 -22.85 6.78 -10.37
C ASN A 21 -24.32 6.76 -9.93
N GLN A 22 -24.58 6.39 -8.66
CA GLN A 22 -25.91 6.37 -8.08
C GLN A 22 -26.52 7.77 -8.01
N ALA A 23 -25.77 8.75 -7.47
CA ALA A 23 -26.21 10.15 -7.40
C ALA A 23 -26.59 10.71 -8.79
N ARG A 24 -25.82 10.34 -9.82
CA ARG A 24 -26.07 10.77 -11.21
C ARG A 24 -27.30 10.10 -11.83
N ARG A 25 -27.57 8.83 -11.54
CA ARG A 25 -28.64 8.05 -12.19
C ARG A 25 -30.00 8.17 -11.49
N GLU A 26 -30.01 8.12 -10.16
CA GLU A 26 -31.25 8.02 -9.38
C GLU A 26 -31.79 9.38 -8.96
N GLY A 27 -30.92 10.37 -8.74
CA GLY A 27 -31.34 11.67 -8.21
C GLY A 27 -31.34 12.83 -9.22
N GLY A 28 -30.70 12.66 -10.39
CA GLY A 28 -30.40 13.81 -11.27
C GLY A 28 -29.59 14.92 -10.58
N ASP A 29 -29.08 14.67 -9.37
CA ASP A 29 -28.44 15.66 -8.50
C ASP A 29 -26.98 15.82 -8.92
N GLN A 30 -26.82 16.57 -10.01
CA GLN A 30 -25.53 16.91 -10.57
C GLN A 30 -24.64 17.63 -9.53
N ALA A 31 -25.24 18.40 -8.62
CA ALA A 31 -24.53 19.11 -7.58
C ALA A 31 -23.88 18.15 -6.56
N LEU A 32 -24.62 17.14 -6.10
CA LEU A 32 -24.07 16.09 -5.24
C LEU A 32 -22.95 15.31 -5.94
N ALA A 33 -23.15 14.95 -7.22
CA ALA A 33 -22.16 14.24 -8.01
C ALA A 33 -20.85 15.05 -8.18
N ASP A 34 -20.95 16.36 -8.44
CA ASP A 34 -19.79 17.24 -8.55
C ASP A 34 -19.06 17.41 -7.21
N GLN A 35 -19.80 17.50 -6.11
CA GLN A 35 -19.20 17.56 -4.78
C GLN A 35 -18.45 16.27 -4.42
N LEU A 36 -18.99 15.10 -4.76
CA LEU A 36 -18.35 13.79 -4.57
C LEU A 36 -17.07 13.63 -5.41
N LYS A 37 -17.06 14.18 -6.63
CA LYS A 37 -15.85 14.20 -7.49
C LYS A 37 -14.69 14.92 -6.81
N GLY A 38 -14.98 16.00 -6.10
CA GLY A 38 -13.99 16.75 -5.31
C GLY A 38 -13.50 16.07 -4.02
N CYS A 39 -14.11 14.95 -3.59
CA CYS A 39 -13.78 14.30 -2.31
C CYS A 39 -12.61 13.30 -2.39
N ARG A 40 -12.19 12.89 -3.59
CA ARG A 40 -11.19 11.81 -3.79
C ARG A 40 -9.94 11.98 -2.94
N TYR A 41 -9.33 13.16 -2.96
CA TYR A 41 -8.10 13.40 -2.20
C TYR A 41 -8.31 13.43 -0.68
N ALA A 42 -9.48 13.83 -0.21
CA ALA A 42 -9.81 13.80 1.20
C ALA A 42 -9.98 12.37 1.73
N LEU A 43 -10.46 11.46 0.88
CA LEU A 43 -10.64 10.04 1.21
C LEU A 43 -9.33 9.24 1.11
N TRP A 44 -8.45 9.63 0.19
CA TRP A 44 -7.23 8.88 -0.12
C TRP A 44 -6.06 9.19 0.81
N LYS A 45 -5.85 10.47 1.14
CA LYS A 45 -4.73 10.88 2.00
C LYS A 45 -4.88 10.33 3.41
N ASN A 46 -3.75 10.08 4.06
CA ASN A 46 -3.77 9.72 5.47
C ASN A 46 -4.34 10.89 6.31
N PRO A 47 -5.12 10.61 7.37
CA PRO A 47 -5.71 11.61 8.26
C PRO A 47 -4.73 12.67 8.75
N GLU A 48 -3.50 12.26 9.08
CA GLU A 48 -2.43 13.13 9.55
C GLU A 48 -1.97 14.18 8.50
N HIS A 49 -2.22 13.94 7.22
CA HIS A 49 -1.80 14.79 6.10
C HIS A 49 -2.95 15.56 5.44
N LEU A 50 -4.14 15.54 6.04
CA LEU A 50 -5.30 16.27 5.53
C LEU A 50 -5.17 17.76 5.84
N THR A 51 -5.29 18.59 4.81
CA THR A 51 -5.48 20.05 4.97
C THR A 51 -6.83 20.36 5.61
N GLY A 52 -7.01 21.54 6.21
CA GLY A 52 -8.29 21.95 6.80
C GLY A 52 -9.48 21.83 5.82
N ARG A 53 -9.27 22.25 4.55
CA ARG A 53 -10.28 22.07 3.48
C ARG A 53 -10.63 20.60 3.24
N GLN A 54 -9.65 19.70 3.29
CA GLN A 54 -9.88 18.27 3.10
C GLN A 54 -10.57 17.63 4.31
N LYS A 55 -10.25 18.06 5.53
CA LYS A 55 -10.97 17.65 6.75
C LYS A 55 -12.44 18.04 6.69
N ASN A 56 -12.74 19.28 6.28
CA ASN A 56 -14.12 19.73 6.09
C ASN A 56 -14.84 18.90 5.03
N LYS A 57 -14.15 18.56 3.93
CA LYS A 57 -14.72 17.70 2.88
C LYS A 57 -15.02 16.29 3.38
N LEU A 58 -14.15 15.72 4.21
CA LEU A 58 -14.39 14.43 4.85
C LEU A 58 -15.56 14.49 5.84
N ALA A 59 -15.67 15.55 6.64
CA ALA A 59 -16.80 15.77 7.55
C ALA A 59 -18.13 15.91 6.80
N TRP A 60 -18.11 16.57 5.64
CA TRP A 60 -19.26 16.63 4.73
C TRP A 60 -19.64 15.24 4.19
N VAL A 61 -18.65 14.41 3.79
CA VAL A 61 -18.92 13.01 3.39
C VAL A 61 -19.56 12.24 4.53
N ALA A 62 -19.07 12.39 5.76
CA ALA A 62 -19.64 11.73 6.94
C ALA A 62 -21.11 12.08 7.17
N HIS A 63 -21.51 13.33 6.91
CA HIS A 63 -22.91 13.76 7.02
C HIS A 63 -23.77 13.35 5.83
N THR A 64 -23.19 13.28 4.62
CA THR A 64 -23.97 13.16 3.38
C THR A 64 -24.08 11.72 2.89
N ASN A 65 -23.09 10.88 3.17
CA ASN A 65 -23.07 9.52 2.66
C ASN A 65 -22.41 8.54 3.65
N ASP A 66 -23.25 7.94 4.50
CA ASP A 66 -22.82 6.95 5.51
C ASP A 66 -22.05 5.78 4.88
N ARG A 67 -22.53 5.24 3.75
CA ARG A 67 -21.88 4.12 3.05
C ARG A 67 -20.44 4.45 2.66
N LEU A 68 -20.19 5.62 2.06
CA LEU A 68 -18.86 6.05 1.65
C LEU A 68 -17.97 6.36 2.85
N TYR A 69 -18.54 6.94 3.91
CA TYR A 69 -17.79 7.23 5.13
C TYR A 69 -17.39 5.95 5.88
N ARG A 70 -18.29 4.98 6.01
CA ARG A 70 -17.99 3.64 6.57
C ARG A 70 -16.89 2.93 5.79
N ALA A 71 -16.93 2.99 4.45
CA ALA A 71 -15.86 2.47 3.61
C ALA A 71 -14.51 3.16 3.89
N TYR A 72 -14.51 4.48 4.08
CA TYR A 72 -13.30 5.22 4.47
C TYR A 72 -12.75 4.74 5.83
N LEU A 73 -13.61 4.60 6.83
CA LEU A 73 -13.20 4.11 8.15
C LEU A 73 -12.59 2.70 8.09
N MET A 74 -13.19 1.79 7.33
CA MET A 74 -12.62 0.44 7.12
C MET A 74 -11.24 0.50 6.46
N LYS A 75 -11.01 1.42 5.50
CA LYS A 75 -9.68 1.59 4.90
C LYS A 75 -8.66 2.11 5.92
N GLU A 76 -9.04 3.07 6.75
CA GLU A 76 -8.14 3.64 7.77
C GLU A 76 -7.83 2.66 8.89
N GLU A 77 -8.81 1.86 9.33
CA GLU A 77 -8.57 0.83 10.33
C GLU A 77 -7.64 -0.28 9.82
N LEU A 78 -7.79 -0.70 8.55
CA LEU A 78 -6.83 -1.63 7.95
C LEU A 78 -5.43 -1.03 7.87
N ARG A 79 -5.32 0.27 7.51
CA ARG A 79 -4.03 0.97 7.49
C ARG A 79 -3.40 0.96 8.89
N LEU A 80 -4.19 1.24 9.92
CA LEU A 80 -3.74 1.22 11.31
C LEU A 80 -3.28 -0.19 11.72
N ALA A 81 -4.06 -1.24 11.41
CA ALA A 81 -3.69 -2.63 11.70
C ALA A 81 -2.36 -3.06 11.06
N ILE A 82 -2.08 -2.58 9.85
CA ILE A 82 -0.81 -2.87 9.16
C ILE A 82 0.36 -2.03 9.68
N HIS A 83 0.06 -0.83 10.19
CA HIS A 83 1.03 0.06 10.80
C HIS A 83 1.45 -0.44 12.19
N MET A 84 0.49 -0.83 13.02
CA MET A 84 0.71 -1.50 14.29
C MET A 84 1.41 -2.84 14.02
N LYS A 85 2.59 -3.04 14.60
CA LYS A 85 3.37 -4.28 14.44
C LYS A 85 3.06 -5.26 15.58
N GLY A 86 3.53 -6.49 15.44
CA GLY A 86 3.37 -7.54 16.47
C GLY A 86 1.92 -7.97 16.68
N GLU A 87 1.61 -8.46 17.88
CA GLU A 87 0.29 -9.01 18.23
C GLU A 87 -0.83 -7.98 18.17
N GLU A 88 -0.56 -6.71 18.50
CA GLU A 88 -1.58 -5.66 18.48
C GLU A 88 -2.13 -5.45 17.06
N GLY A 89 -1.24 -5.39 16.06
CA GLY A 89 -1.64 -5.30 14.65
C GLY A 89 -2.43 -6.53 14.18
N ILE A 90 -2.07 -7.73 14.68
CA ILE A 90 -2.78 -8.97 14.36
C ILE A 90 -4.19 -8.96 14.99
N ALA A 91 -4.31 -8.53 16.24
CA ALA A 91 -5.59 -8.41 16.93
C ALA A 91 -6.49 -7.39 16.22
N LEU A 92 -5.95 -6.23 15.83
CA LEU A 92 -6.69 -5.23 15.08
C LEU A 92 -7.09 -5.74 13.69
N LEU A 93 -6.22 -6.48 13.00
CA LEU A 93 -6.54 -7.12 11.73
C LEU A 93 -7.68 -8.14 11.88
N ALA A 94 -7.70 -8.93 12.96
CA ALA A 94 -8.76 -9.88 13.24
C ALA A 94 -10.11 -9.17 13.49
N HIS A 95 -10.10 -8.08 14.27
CA HIS A 95 -11.27 -7.23 14.48
C HIS A 95 -11.81 -6.68 13.16
N TRP A 96 -10.92 -6.07 12.37
CA TRP A 96 -11.26 -5.53 11.06
C TRP A 96 -11.87 -6.59 10.13
N LEU A 97 -11.30 -7.81 10.10
CA LEU A 97 -11.82 -8.93 9.30
C LEU A 97 -13.24 -9.36 9.69
N ALA A 98 -13.60 -9.25 10.97
CA ALA A 98 -14.95 -9.51 11.45
C ALA A 98 -15.91 -8.39 11.03
N TRP A 99 -15.46 -7.13 11.12
CA TRP A 99 -16.25 -5.98 10.72
C TRP A 99 -16.58 -5.99 9.22
N VAL A 100 -15.58 -6.13 8.35
CA VAL A 100 -15.79 -6.10 6.89
C VAL A 100 -16.61 -7.27 6.39
N ALA A 101 -16.60 -8.42 7.07
CA ALA A 101 -17.42 -9.57 6.69
C ALA A 101 -18.92 -9.30 6.80
N ARG A 102 -19.33 -8.34 7.65
CA ARG A 102 -20.74 -8.03 7.94
C ARG A 102 -21.15 -6.63 7.47
N CYS A 103 -20.28 -5.92 6.75
CA CYS A 103 -20.48 -4.51 6.46
C CYS A 103 -21.51 -4.23 5.35
N GLN A 104 -21.92 -5.24 4.57
CA GLN A 104 -22.82 -5.14 3.42
C GLN A 104 -22.32 -4.20 2.30
N ILE A 105 -21.01 -3.92 2.24
CA ILE A 105 -20.37 -3.20 1.14
C ILE A 105 -19.58 -4.22 0.30
N PRO A 106 -20.07 -4.62 -0.90
CA PRO A 106 -19.49 -5.73 -1.65
C PRO A 106 -17.98 -5.63 -1.88
N ALA A 107 -17.48 -4.44 -2.25
CA ALA A 107 -16.05 -4.20 -2.43
C ALA A 107 -15.20 -4.50 -1.17
N PHE A 108 -15.73 -4.20 0.02
CA PHE A 108 -15.04 -4.48 1.29
C PHE A 108 -15.21 -5.92 1.77
N VAL A 109 -16.34 -6.57 1.45
CA VAL A 109 -16.53 -8.00 1.69
C VAL A 109 -15.53 -8.82 0.87
N GLU A 110 -15.38 -8.49 -0.42
CA GLU A 110 -14.40 -9.11 -1.32
C GLU A 110 -12.96 -8.84 -0.88
N LEU A 111 -12.68 -7.60 -0.48
CA LEU A 111 -11.38 -7.24 0.10
C LEU A 111 -11.09 -8.09 1.33
N GLY A 112 -12.04 -8.22 2.26
CA GLY A 112 -11.89 -9.07 3.45
C GLY A 112 -11.58 -10.52 3.10
N ALA A 113 -12.27 -11.08 2.10
CA ALA A 113 -11.98 -12.43 1.60
C ALA A 113 -10.56 -12.53 1.00
N LYS A 114 -10.13 -11.51 0.25
CA LYS A 114 -8.77 -11.42 -0.29
C LYS A 114 -7.72 -11.36 0.82
N VAL A 115 -7.93 -10.54 1.85
CA VAL A 115 -7.04 -10.44 3.01
C VAL A 115 -6.98 -11.78 3.76
N ARG A 116 -8.10 -12.48 3.95
CA ARG A 116 -8.11 -13.83 4.54
C ARG A 116 -7.23 -14.82 3.77
N ARG A 117 -7.29 -14.82 2.43
CA ARG A 117 -6.42 -15.69 1.59
C ARG A 117 -4.94 -15.42 1.79
N HIS A 118 -4.57 -14.20 2.16
CA HIS A 118 -3.19 -13.79 2.42
C HIS A 118 -2.89 -13.61 3.91
N ARG A 119 -3.70 -14.18 4.81
CA ARG A 119 -3.59 -13.93 6.26
C ARG A 119 -2.24 -14.35 6.82
N MET A 120 -1.80 -15.57 6.53
CA MET A 120 -0.52 -16.10 7.01
C MET A 120 0.68 -15.18 6.67
N PRO A 121 0.92 -14.81 5.39
CA PRO A 121 2.04 -13.92 5.08
C PRO A 121 1.87 -12.52 5.69
N ILE A 122 0.65 -12.00 5.79
CA ILE A 122 0.39 -10.71 6.43
C ILE A 122 0.79 -10.76 7.91
N GLU A 123 0.30 -11.74 8.67
CA GLU A 123 0.62 -11.89 10.10
C GLU A 123 2.12 -12.12 10.32
N ALA A 124 2.77 -12.92 9.46
CA ALA A 124 4.21 -13.10 9.51
C ALA A 124 4.96 -11.77 9.35
N SER A 125 4.52 -10.89 8.44
CA SER A 125 5.11 -9.56 8.27
C SER A 125 4.82 -8.60 9.42
N LEU A 126 3.70 -8.76 10.12
CA LEU A 126 3.41 -7.97 11.33
C LEU A 126 4.34 -8.40 12.47
N ARG A 127 4.56 -9.70 12.64
CA ARG A 127 5.47 -10.27 13.65
C ARG A 127 6.93 -9.92 13.39
N SER A 128 7.36 -9.97 12.12
CA SER A 128 8.76 -9.71 11.76
C SER A 128 9.14 -8.23 11.80
N GLY A 129 8.16 -7.33 11.91
CA GLY A 129 8.38 -5.87 11.89
C GLY A 129 9.01 -5.37 10.59
N THR A 130 9.06 -6.20 9.53
CA THR A 130 9.82 -5.89 8.32
C THR A 130 9.24 -4.66 7.63
N SER A 131 10.06 -3.61 7.52
CA SER A 131 9.71 -2.43 6.73
C SER A 131 9.88 -2.73 5.25
N ASN A 132 8.92 -2.30 4.44
CA ASN A 132 9.02 -2.41 2.98
C ASN A 132 10.06 -1.42 2.40
N ALA A 133 10.69 -0.55 3.20
CA ALA A 133 11.65 0.44 2.72
C ALA A 133 12.79 -0.18 1.88
N LEU A 134 13.32 -1.33 2.30
CA LEU A 134 14.36 -2.05 1.56
C LEU A 134 13.83 -2.59 0.22
N VAL A 135 12.65 -3.22 0.24
CA VAL A 135 12.02 -3.77 -0.98
C VAL A 135 11.66 -2.66 -1.97
N GLU A 136 11.11 -1.54 -1.49
CA GLU A 136 10.77 -0.38 -2.33
C GLU A 136 12.01 0.31 -2.89
N SER A 137 13.09 0.40 -2.12
CA SER A 137 14.39 0.88 -2.61
C SER A 137 14.92 -0.01 -3.73
N THR A 138 14.87 -1.34 -3.54
CA THR A 138 15.25 -2.32 -4.55
C THR A 138 14.38 -2.22 -5.80
N ASN A 139 13.06 -2.15 -5.67
CA ASN A 139 12.13 -1.99 -6.81
C ASN A 139 12.37 -0.69 -7.58
N THR A 140 12.70 0.39 -6.87
CA THR A 140 13.04 1.67 -7.50
C THR A 140 14.33 1.57 -8.31
N LYS A 141 15.38 0.95 -7.74
CA LYS A 141 16.64 0.68 -8.45
C LYS A 141 16.43 -0.22 -9.67
N ILE A 142 15.64 -1.30 -9.54
CA ILE A 142 15.32 -2.21 -10.66
C ILE A 142 14.61 -1.46 -11.79
N ARG A 143 13.66 -0.55 -11.50
CA ARG A 143 13.01 0.27 -12.53
C ARG A 143 13.99 1.18 -13.27
N VAL A 144 14.95 1.77 -12.56
CA VAL A 144 16.02 2.56 -13.18
C VAL A 144 16.87 1.68 -14.10
N LEU A 145 17.30 0.51 -13.61
CA LEU A 145 18.08 -0.45 -14.40
C LEU A 145 17.31 -0.93 -15.64
N THR A 146 16.00 -1.16 -15.52
CA THR A 146 15.14 -1.53 -16.64
C THR A 146 15.14 -0.46 -17.72
N ARG A 147 15.12 0.83 -17.32
CA ARG A 147 15.18 1.96 -18.26
C ARG A 147 16.53 2.05 -18.97
N VAL A 148 17.62 1.78 -18.27
CA VAL A 148 18.97 1.70 -18.86
C VAL A 148 19.06 0.52 -19.84
N ALA A 149 18.43 -0.60 -19.50
CA ALA A 149 18.48 -1.82 -20.30
C ALA A 149 17.65 -1.77 -21.60
N PHE A 150 16.87 -0.72 -21.87
CA PHE A 150 16.14 -0.58 -23.15
C PHE A 150 17.08 -0.57 -24.38
N GLY A 151 18.37 -0.24 -24.21
CA GLY A 151 19.37 -0.32 -25.27
C GLY A 151 20.06 -1.68 -25.43
N PHE A 152 19.72 -2.67 -24.60
CA PHE A 152 20.36 -3.97 -24.63
C PHE A 152 19.69 -4.94 -25.60
N ARG A 153 20.52 -5.80 -26.21
CA ARG A 153 20.07 -6.80 -27.17
C ARG A 153 19.38 -8.00 -26.50
N SER A 154 19.51 -8.16 -25.17
CA SER A 154 18.98 -9.30 -24.45
C SER A 154 18.64 -9.00 -22.98
N PRO A 155 17.66 -9.70 -22.39
CA PRO A 155 17.23 -9.49 -21.00
C PRO A 155 18.25 -9.98 -19.96
N GLU A 156 19.18 -10.85 -20.33
CA GLU A 156 20.24 -11.37 -19.45
C GLU A 156 21.14 -10.24 -18.95
N ALA A 157 21.38 -9.22 -19.77
CA ALA A 157 22.14 -8.04 -19.37
C ALA A 157 21.43 -7.23 -18.27
N LEU A 158 20.10 -7.13 -18.30
CA LEU A 158 19.32 -6.52 -17.22
C LEU A 158 19.39 -7.35 -15.94
N ILE A 159 19.25 -8.68 -16.05
CA ILE A 159 19.33 -9.60 -14.90
C ILE A 159 20.70 -9.50 -14.24
N ALA A 160 21.78 -9.53 -15.02
CA ALA A 160 23.14 -9.38 -14.52
C ALA A 160 23.35 -8.04 -13.79
N MET A 161 22.89 -6.92 -14.37
CA MET A 161 22.94 -5.61 -13.71
C MET A 161 22.14 -5.59 -12.40
N ALA A 162 20.94 -6.18 -12.38
CA ALA A 162 20.13 -6.26 -11.17
C ALA A 162 20.82 -7.10 -10.09
N MET A 163 21.41 -8.25 -10.44
CA MET A 163 22.13 -9.10 -9.50
C MET A 163 23.36 -8.41 -8.89
N LEU A 164 24.12 -7.67 -9.71
CA LEU A 164 25.29 -6.91 -9.26
C LEU A 164 24.91 -5.69 -8.41
N ALA A 165 23.83 -4.99 -8.75
CA ALA A 165 23.48 -3.72 -8.10
C ALA A 165 22.62 -3.89 -6.83
N VAL A 166 21.75 -4.90 -6.80
CA VAL A 166 20.78 -5.10 -5.71
C VAL A 166 20.63 -6.55 -5.25
N GLY A 167 21.16 -7.53 -5.99
CA GLY A 167 21.06 -8.95 -5.66
C GLY A 167 22.09 -9.46 -4.64
N GLY A 168 23.01 -8.61 -4.19
CA GLY A 168 24.05 -8.98 -3.21
C GLY A 168 25.15 -9.87 -3.78
N VAL A 169 25.22 -10.04 -5.10
CA VAL A 169 26.28 -10.82 -5.76
C VAL A 169 27.54 -9.96 -5.81
N CYS A 170 28.57 -10.36 -5.08
CA CYS A 170 29.90 -9.75 -5.09
C CYS A 170 30.87 -10.69 -5.81
N PRO A 171 30.87 -10.76 -7.15
CA PRO A 171 31.84 -11.58 -7.86
C PRO A 171 33.24 -11.01 -7.64
N GLU A 172 34.26 -11.86 -7.58
CA GLU A 172 35.65 -11.40 -7.54
C GLU A 172 35.93 -10.64 -8.85
N LEU A 173 36.10 -9.32 -8.75
CA LEU A 173 36.37 -8.48 -9.90
C LEU A 173 37.85 -8.60 -10.30
N PRO A 174 38.17 -8.87 -11.57
CA PRO A 174 39.55 -8.93 -12.02
C PRO A 174 40.26 -7.60 -11.78
N GLY A 175 41.40 -7.64 -11.08
CA GLY A 175 42.25 -6.48 -10.79
C GLY A 175 42.06 -5.80 -9.43
N ARG A 176 41.16 -6.26 -8.55
CA ARG A 176 41.12 -5.83 -7.14
C ARG A 176 41.80 -6.86 -6.24
N ALA A 177 43.04 -6.60 -5.84
CA ALA A 177 43.74 -7.41 -4.84
C ALA A 177 42.99 -7.37 -3.49
N ARG A 178 42.91 -8.51 -2.79
CA ARG A 178 42.37 -8.58 -1.42
C ARG A 178 43.11 -7.57 -0.54
N PRO A 179 42.42 -6.81 0.33
CA PRO A 179 43.13 -5.99 1.31
C PRO A 179 43.95 -6.93 2.20
N THR A 180 45.26 -6.70 2.23
CA THR A 180 46.20 -7.41 3.09
C THR A 180 45.72 -7.28 4.54
N THR A 181 45.47 -8.41 5.19
CA THR A 181 45.15 -8.43 6.62
C THR A 181 46.35 -7.90 7.40
N LEU A 182 46.32 -6.62 7.80
CA LEU A 182 47.30 -6.07 8.72
C LEU A 182 47.08 -6.75 10.08
N LYS A 183 47.92 -7.74 10.39
CA LYS A 183 48.03 -8.26 11.75
C LYS A 183 48.68 -7.17 12.61
N LEU A 184 47.88 -6.51 13.44
CA LEU A 184 48.39 -5.75 14.58
C LEU A 184 48.94 -6.75 15.59
N THR A 185 50.26 -6.95 15.60
CA THR A 185 50.96 -7.55 16.73
C THR A 185 51.09 -6.48 17.81
N ALA A 186 50.37 -6.67 18.91
CA ALA A 186 50.59 -5.92 20.14
C ALA A 186 51.91 -6.37 20.77
N ALA A 187 52.75 -5.39 21.11
CA ALA A 187 53.85 -5.49 22.07
C ALA A 187 53.61 -4.44 23.14
#